data_AF-A0A355FUR5-F1
#
_entry.id   AF-A0A355FUR5-F1
#
_cell.length_a   1.000
_cell.length_b   1.000
_cell.length_c   1.000
_cell.angle_alpha   90.00
_cell.angle_beta   90.00
_cell.angle_gamma   90.00
#
_symmetry.space_group_name_H-M   'P 1'
#
loop_
_entity.id
_entity.type
_entity.pdbx_description
1 polymer ?
#
loop_
_entity_poly.entity_id
_entity_poly.type
_entity_poly.pdbx_seq_one_letter_code
_entity_poly.pdbx_strand_id
1 'polypeptide(L)' 'DGLSQLKALSLWSNVISHYPASLGDLPRLEVLDVQYNDMTLEEQEMLKSWLPARVEVRMSAPCRCEFDE' A
#
# COMPACT_ATOMS: atom_id res chain seq x y z
N ASP A 1 11.44 -12.86 -4.75
CA ASP A 1 11.00 -13.74 -3.63
C ASP A 1 11.97 -13.78 -2.46
N GLY A 2 12.32 -12.62 -1.88
CA GLY A 2 13.33 -12.55 -0.80
C GLY A 2 12.78 -12.27 0.59
N LEU A 3 11.55 -11.74 0.68
CA LEU A 3 11.01 -11.14 1.90
C LEU A 3 9.97 -12.04 2.58
N SER A 4 10.19 -13.36 2.56
CA SER A 4 9.26 -14.35 3.15
C SER A 4 9.05 -14.20 4.66
N GLN A 5 9.92 -13.45 5.33
CA GLN A 5 9.89 -13.17 6.75
C GLN A 5 9.41 -11.76 7.10
N LEU A 6 9.14 -10.92 6.10
CA LEU A 6 8.74 -9.54 6.32
C LEU A 6 7.34 -9.50 6.95
N LYS A 7 7.24 -8.88 8.13
CA LYS A 7 5.99 -8.69 8.86
C LYS A 7 5.43 -7.29 8.73
N ALA A 8 6.30 -6.29 8.69
CA ALA A 8 5.90 -4.89 8.55
C ALA A 8 6.72 -4.24 7.42
N LEU A 9 6.02 -3.53 6.54
CA LEU A 9 6.60 -2.70 5.51
C LEU A 9 6.11 -1.26 5.72
N SER A 10 7.04 -0.33 5.93
CA SER A 10 6.73 1.10 6.03
C SER A 10 7.35 1.84 4.85
N LEU A 11 6.51 2.54 4.11
CA LEU A 11 6.83 3.39 2.96
C LEU A 11 6.29 4.80 3.19
N TRP A 12 6.11 5.18 4.46
CA TRP A 12 5.56 6.47 4.88
C TRP A 12 6.31 7.66 4.27
N SER A 13 5.56 8.70 3.89
CA SER A 13 6.09 9.99 3.43
C SER A 13 6.97 9.90 2.18
N ASN A 14 6.49 9.23 1.14
CA ASN A 14 7.10 9.19 -0.19
C ASN A 14 6.11 9.72 -1.24
N VAL A 15 6.50 9.70 -2.52
CA VAL A 15 5.67 10.10 -3.67
C VAL A 15 5.30 8.88 -4.54
N ILE A 16 4.88 7.79 -3.90
CA ILE A 16 4.56 6.52 -4.57
C ILE A 16 3.05 6.44 -4.83
N SER A 17 2.66 6.47 -6.10
CA SER A 17 1.27 6.29 -6.53
C SER A 17 0.90 4.85 -6.84
N HIS A 18 1.85 4.10 -7.41
CA HIS A 18 1.62 2.75 -7.88
C HIS A 18 2.34 1.71 -7.02
N TYR A 19 1.59 0.71 -6.60
CA TYR A 19 2.10 -0.44 -5.86
C TYR A 19 1.95 -1.71 -6.69
N PRO A 20 2.83 -2.70 -6.54
CA PRO A 20 2.69 -3.95 -7.28
C PRO A 20 1.74 -4.91 -6.57
N ALA A 21 0.94 -5.66 -7.34
CA ALA A 21 0.08 -6.73 -6.82
C ALA A 21 0.85 -7.80 -6.02
N SER A 22 2.15 -7.96 -6.30
CA SER A 22 3.03 -8.90 -5.59
C SER A 22 3.25 -8.56 -4.11
N LEU A 23 2.80 -7.40 -3.61
CA LEU A 23 2.69 -7.17 -2.17
C LEU A 23 1.77 -8.18 -1.49
N GLY A 24 0.75 -8.67 -2.20
CA GLY A 24 -0.14 -9.75 -1.75
C GLY A 24 0.55 -11.11 -1.58
N ASP A 25 1.66 -11.32 -2.29
CA ASP A 25 2.42 -12.58 -2.27
C ASP A 25 3.30 -12.71 -1.01
N LEU A 26 3.45 -11.64 -0.22
CA LEU A 26 4.26 -11.65 1.00
C LEU A 26 3.56 -12.49 2.09
N PRO A 27 4.06 -13.69 2.40
CA PRO A 27 3.30 -14.69 3.15
C PRO A 27 3.14 -14.32 4.63
N ARG A 28 4.06 -13.52 5.17
CA ARG A 28 4.10 -13.12 6.58
C ARG A 28 3.82 -11.64 6.80
N LEU A 29 3.44 -10.88 5.76
CA LEU A 29 3.11 -9.48 5.93
C LEU A 29 1.85 -9.36 6.80
N GLU A 30 1.95 -8.48 7.80
CA GLU A 30 0.92 -8.17 8.80
C GLU A 30 0.56 -6.68 8.74
N VAL A 31 1.54 -5.80 8.47
CA VAL A 31 1.32 -4.34 8.40
C VAL A 31 1.95 -3.76 7.13
N LEU A 32 1.16 -2.98 6.39
CA LEU A 32 1.63 -2.11 5.31
C LEU A 32 1.28 -0.65 5.64
N ASP A 33 2.29 0.19 5.81
CA ASP A 33 2.13 1.62 6.02
C ASP A 33 2.54 2.40 4.78
N VAL A 34 1.55 3.03 4.15
CA VAL A 34 1.69 3.86 2.94
C VAL A 34 1.11 5.26 3.17
N GLN A 35 1.00 5.69 4.43
CA GLN A 35 0.51 7.03 4.73
C GLN A 35 1.40 8.10 4.10
N TYR A 36 0.79 9.21 3.69
CA TYR A 36 1.46 10.35 3.03
C TYR A 36 2.20 9.92 1.75
N ASN A 37 1.51 9.19 0.89
CA ASN A 37 1.89 8.92 -0.50
C ASN A 37 0.81 9.44 -1.45
N ASP A 38 1.17 9.60 -2.72
CA ASP A 38 0.32 10.15 -3.77
C ASP A 38 -0.62 9.09 -4.34
N MET A 39 -1.70 8.76 -3.63
CA MET A 39 -2.70 7.80 -4.12
C MET A 39 -4.08 8.45 -4.28
N THR A 40 -4.66 8.31 -5.47
CA THR A 40 -6.08 8.48 -5.74
C THR A 40 -6.93 7.48 -4.94
N LEU A 41 -8.24 7.71 -4.86
CA LEU A 41 -9.17 6.76 -4.24
C LEU A 41 -9.14 5.39 -4.95
N GLU A 42 -9.06 5.38 -6.28
CA GLU A 42 -9.02 4.16 -7.08
C GLU A 42 -7.76 3.33 -6.80
N GLU A 43 -6.59 3.97 -6.71
CA GLU A 43 -5.34 3.30 -6.36
C GLU A 43 -5.38 2.71 -4.94
N GLN A 44 -6.02 3.40 -3.99
CA GLN A 44 -6.21 2.87 -2.64
C GLN A 44 -7.11 1.62 -2.62
N GLU A 45 -8.18 1.63 -3.41
CA GLU A 45 -9.08 0.48 -3.56
C GLU A 45 -8.38 -0.71 -4.22
N MET A 46 -7.60 -0.44 -5.27
CA MET A 46 -6.81 -1.43 -5.97
C MET A 46 -5.78 -2.09 -5.04
N LEU A 47 -5.00 -1.29 -4.30
CA LEU A 47 -4.01 -1.80 -3.35
C LEU A 47 -4.66 -2.67 -2.27
N LYS A 48 -5.81 -2.26 -1.73
CA LYS A 48 -6.57 -3.08 -0.77
C LYS A 48 -7.03 -4.40 -1.37
N SER A 49 -7.39 -4.44 -2.66
CA SER A 49 -7.85 -5.66 -3.33
C SER A 49 -6.76 -6.71 -3.51
N TRP A 50 -5.50 -6.30 -3.63
CA TRP A 50 -4.35 -7.21 -3.77
C TRP A 50 -3.89 -7.80 -2.43
N LEU A 51 -4.23 -7.15 -1.33
CA LEU A 51 -3.77 -7.55 0.00
C LEU A 51 -4.75 -8.53 0.66
N PRO A 52 -4.24 -9.61 1.27
CA PRO A 52 -5.08 -10.49 2.08
C PRO A 52 -5.70 -9.74 3.27
N ALA A 53 -6.92 -10.13 3.67
CA ALA A 53 -7.66 -9.48 4.77
C ALA A 53 -6.95 -9.47 6.14
N ARG A 54 -5.88 -10.26 6.32
CA ARG A 54 -5.05 -10.26 7.53
C ARG A 54 -4.12 -9.05 7.63
N VAL A 55 -3.85 -8.36 6.51
CA VAL A 55 -2.88 -7.27 6.45
C VAL A 55 -3.57 -5.98 6.89
N GLU A 56 -3.07 -5.36 7.95
CA GLU A 56 -3.45 -4.01 8.34
C GLU A 56 -2.81 -3.02 7.36
N VAL A 57 -3.64 -2.25 6.66
CA VAL A 57 -3.18 -1.22 5.73
C VAL A 57 -3.41 0.15 6.34
N ARG A 58 -2.33 0.89 6.58
CA ARG A 58 -2.37 2.28 7.05
C ARG A 58 -2.24 3.20 5.86
N MET A 59 -3.27 4.00 5.64
CA MET A 59 -3.37 4.94 4.52
C MET A 59 -3.79 6.30 5.05
N SER A 60 -3.42 7.36 4.34
CA SER A 60 -4.03 8.67 4.55
C SER A 60 -5.52 8.62 4.21
N ALA A 61 -6.29 9.58 4.73
CA ALA A 61 -7.67 9.76 4.25
C ALA A 61 -7.66 9.92 2.72
N PRO A 62 -8.67 9.37 2.01
CA PRO A 62 -8.76 9.52 0.56
C PRO A 62 -8.80 11.00 0.23
N CYS A 63 -7.89 11.46 -0.63
CA CYS A 63 -7.91 12.80 -1.14
C CYS A 63 -8.66 12.86 -2.47
N ARG A 64 -9.31 14.00 -2.74
CA ARG A 64 -9.64 14.41 -4.11
C ARG A 64 -8.41 15.06 -4.75
N CYS A 65 -7.26 14.38 -4.68
CA CYS A 65 -6.03 14.91 -5.26
C CYS A 65 -6.22 14.97 -6.78
N GLU A 66 -6.21 16.17 -7.34
CA GLU A 66 -5.88 16.37 -8.75
C GLU A 66 -4.35 16.37 -8.79
N PHE A 67 -3.77 15.27 -9.28
CA PHE A 67 -2.34 15.22 -9.55
C PHE A 67 -2.14 15.88 -10.91
N ASP A 68 -1.42 17.00 -10.93
CA ASP A 68 -0.95 17.58 -12.18
C ASP A 68 0.00 16.55 -12.84
N GLU A 69 -0.30 16.15 -14.09
CA GLU A 69 0.57 15.27 -14.89
C GLU A 69 1.93 15.91 -15.22
#